data_AF-A0A4Y9PSB2-F1
#
_entry.id   AF-A0A4Y9PSB2-F1
#
_cell.length_a   1.000
_cell.length_b   1.000
_cell.length_c   1.000
_cell.angle_alpha   90.00
_cell.angle_beta   90.00
_cell.angle_gamma   90.00
#
_symmetry.space_group_name_H-M   'P 1'
#
loop_
_entity.id
_entity.type
_entity.pdbx_description
1 polymer ?
#
loop_
_entity_poly.entity_id
_entity_poly.type
_entity_poly.pdbx_seq_one_letter_code
_entity_poly.pdbx_strand_id
1 'polypeptide(L)'
;MGVVAMSTLLLPAVAVLVLPGSDDGGSANGPLDVTTLALTAQSSLLEQAGRYRQLEQEVAQRQTELQQARDAELTVRAQVEAEQAVVGTTAADLYRSAPAERFPVLGLDVEDDAATTDALYREALAERAERALEGVVVRAERTGTALVAATDRVAEAEAAVAAASDLAAGVLAKVRDKVEDLSPAVTAQLAALGGGAGVEQDRNSQALVRWQTYLGQLASAGIEPPSAAALADATDLPSGLSPALDATGRPVPGVAWAVIGSSPVTVLPAETVAAVSTALSQVGKPYVDGTSGPETYDCGGFTSAAWLLAGYAVPSTPENQWATGAPVALADLQVGDLVFSPGGQDVGIYLGDGDVVGASAGTYQVGVRSVPAGSSATRVTLPAPAQTNAALPPGGDTGICGAALPVPGPVSPAWGGYANGQIPGEALCALGAARHALRCDAAASYVRMSTAFESAFGSPLCITDSYRSYASQVSAFARKPGLAAVPGTSNHGWALAVDLCGGINVAGSQQWTWMTANAGRFGFVQPEWARPGNEKPEPWHWEFGYIS
;
A
#
# COMPACT_ATOMS: atom_id res chain seq x y z
N MET A 1 -6.61 -17.43 2.85
CA MET A 1 -5.21 -17.83 2.61
C MET A 1 -5.19 -18.58 1.32
N GLY A 2 -4.29 -18.34 0.37
CA GLY A 2 -3.23 -17.35 0.28
C GLY A 2 -2.85 -17.25 -1.21
N VAL A 3 -2.41 -16.05 -1.57
CA VAL A 3 -1.36 -15.68 -2.54
C VAL A 3 -1.06 -16.64 -3.70
N VAL A 4 -0.98 -16.11 -4.93
CA VAL A 4 0.22 -16.15 -5.79
C VAL A 4 0.25 -14.97 -6.79
N ALA A 5 1.48 -14.48 -6.99
CA ALA A 5 2.01 -13.38 -7.78
C ALA A 5 1.79 -13.39 -9.31
N MET A 6 2.12 -12.28 -9.98
CA MET A 6 3.25 -12.17 -10.93
C MET A 6 3.27 -10.80 -11.64
N SER A 7 4.44 -10.17 -11.72
CA SER A 7 4.75 -9.13 -12.71
C SER A 7 6.03 -9.50 -13.44
N THR A 8 5.94 -9.48 -14.78
CA THR A 8 6.96 -9.82 -15.77
C THR A 8 7.88 -8.63 -16.07
N LEU A 9 9.19 -8.85 -16.05
CA LEU A 9 10.23 -7.94 -16.57
C LEU A 9 10.43 -8.19 -18.08
N LEU A 10 10.39 -7.12 -18.89
CA LEU A 10 10.78 -7.09 -20.30
C LEU A 10 12.13 -6.34 -20.43
N LEU A 11 13.14 -7.03 -20.93
CA LEU A 11 14.44 -6.49 -21.36
C LEU A 11 14.35 -6.00 -22.81
N PRO A 12 14.94 -4.85 -23.19
CA PRO A 12 15.16 -4.54 -24.60
C PRO A 12 16.47 -5.19 -25.09
N ALA A 13 16.36 -5.95 -26.18
CA ALA A 13 17.50 -6.44 -26.95
C ALA A 13 18.13 -5.29 -27.74
N VAL A 14 19.41 -4.99 -27.47
CA VAL A 14 20.23 -4.14 -28.35
C VAL A 14 21.03 -5.06 -29.26
N ALA A 15 20.66 -5.08 -30.54
CA ALA A 15 21.48 -5.65 -31.60
C ALA A 15 22.44 -4.57 -32.12
N VAL A 16 23.74 -4.76 -31.96
CA VAL A 16 24.76 -4.10 -32.79
C VAL A 16 25.71 -5.17 -33.30
N LEU A 17 25.79 -5.25 -34.63
CA LEU A 17 26.57 -6.21 -35.39
C LEU A 17 27.56 -5.41 -36.24
N VAL A 18 28.85 -5.35 -35.85
CA VAL A 18 29.99 -5.11 -36.75
C VAL A 18 31.23 -5.84 -36.17
N LEU A 19 31.86 -6.70 -36.97
CA LEU A 19 33.08 -7.50 -36.71
C LEU A 19 34.36 -6.74 -37.19
N PRO A 20 35.56 -7.35 -37.25
CA PRO A 20 36.67 -7.13 -36.33
C PRO A 20 37.84 -6.35 -36.94
N GLY A 21 38.61 -5.65 -36.10
CA GLY A 21 39.91 -5.06 -36.46
C GLY A 21 40.93 -5.40 -35.39
N SER A 22 41.98 -6.11 -35.79
CA SER A 22 43.09 -6.58 -34.97
C SER A 22 44.10 -5.47 -34.63
N ASP A 23 44.88 -5.75 -33.58
CA ASP A 23 46.12 -5.09 -33.13
C ASP A 23 45.91 -3.73 -32.44
N ASP A 24 46.48 -3.40 -31.27
CA ASP A 24 47.69 -3.87 -30.60
C ASP A 24 47.61 -3.54 -29.09
N GLY A 25 48.46 -4.17 -28.29
CA GLY A 25 48.47 -4.10 -26.83
C GLY A 25 48.55 -2.68 -26.23
N GLY A 26 47.69 -2.43 -25.24
CA GLY A 26 47.76 -1.25 -24.39
C GLY A 26 46.71 -1.28 -23.28
N SER A 27 47.15 -1.54 -22.04
CA SER A 27 46.46 -1.34 -20.75
C SER A 27 45.04 -0.72 -20.83
N ALA A 28 44.00 -1.56 -20.92
CA ALA A 28 42.60 -1.14 -20.90
C ALA A 28 41.93 -1.35 -19.53
N ASN A 29 42.62 -1.09 -18.41
CA ASN A 29 41.98 -0.93 -17.11
C ASN A 29 41.39 0.49 -17.01
N GLY A 30 40.37 0.78 -17.82
CA GLY A 30 39.70 2.09 -17.88
C GLY A 30 38.47 2.18 -16.96
N PRO A 31 38.06 3.41 -16.56
CA PRO A 31 36.85 3.66 -15.74
C PRO A 31 35.56 3.05 -16.29
N LEU A 32 35.49 2.83 -17.61
CA LEU A 32 34.33 2.28 -18.31
C LEU A 32 34.11 0.77 -18.06
N ASP A 33 35.17 0.00 -17.81
CA ASP A 33 35.07 -1.44 -17.50
C ASP A 33 34.56 -1.66 -16.06
N VAL A 34 35.13 -0.92 -15.10
CA VAL A 34 34.68 -0.91 -13.69
C VAL A 34 33.22 -0.46 -13.57
N THR A 35 32.79 0.51 -14.38
CA THR A 35 31.39 0.97 -14.43
C THR A 35 30.45 -0.12 -14.93
N THR A 36 30.86 -0.88 -15.95
CA THR A 36 30.04 -1.96 -16.53
C THR A 36 29.92 -3.14 -15.57
N LEU A 37 31.03 -3.53 -14.94
CA LEU A 37 31.08 -4.53 -13.87
C LEU A 37 30.21 -4.11 -12.68
N ALA A 38 30.23 -2.83 -12.31
CA ALA A 38 29.46 -2.32 -11.20
C ALA A 38 27.94 -2.22 -11.50
N LEU A 39 27.54 -1.80 -12.71
CA LEU A 39 26.13 -1.86 -13.15
C LEU A 39 25.60 -3.31 -13.16
N THR A 40 26.41 -4.26 -13.63
CA THR A 40 26.04 -5.68 -13.67
C THR A 40 25.88 -6.25 -12.26
N ALA A 41 26.80 -5.93 -11.35
CA ALA A 41 26.71 -6.33 -9.96
C ALA A 41 25.52 -5.66 -9.24
N GLN A 42 25.22 -4.39 -9.52
CA GLN A 42 24.06 -3.68 -8.97
C GLN A 42 22.74 -4.33 -9.41
N SER A 43 22.57 -4.60 -10.70
CA SER A 43 21.37 -5.25 -11.24
C SER A 43 21.16 -6.63 -10.59
N SER A 44 22.24 -7.42 -10.48
CA SER A 44 22.20 -8.73 -9.83
C SER A 44 21.84 -8.63 -8.35
N LEU A 45 22.40 -7.68 -7.61
CA LEU A 45 22.08 -7.47 -6.19
C LEU A 45 20.64 -6.98 -5.97
N LEU A 46 20.13 -6.09 -6.83
CA LEU A 46 18.74 -5.64 -6.78
C LEU A 46 17.75 -6.76 -7.10
N GLU A 47 18.06 -7.62 -8.07
CA GLU A 47 17.28 -8.80 -8.40
C GLU A 47 17.23 -9.78 -7.21
N GLN A 48 18.38 -10.09 -6.60
CA GLN A 48 18.44 -10.96 -5.42
C GLN A 48 17.73 -10.34 -4.21
N ALA A 49 17.83 -9.01 -4.01
CA ALA A 49 17.09 -8.31 -2.95
C ALA A 49 15.57 -8.35 -3.19
N GLY A 50 15.13 -8.21 -4.44
CA GLY A 50 13.72 -8.41 -4.82
C GLY A 50 13.25 -9.83 -4.53
N ARG A 51 14.05 -10.83 -4.91
CA ARG A 51 13.78 -12.25 -4.63
C ARG A 51 13.73 -12.55 -3.13
N TYR A 52 14.64 -11.98 -2.35
CA TYR A 52 14.64 -12.12 -0.90
C TYR A 52 13.36 -11.52 -0.28
N ARG A 53 12.95 -10.32 -0.68
CA ARG A 53 11.69 -9.71 -0.21
C ARG A 53 10.46 -10.55 -0.57
N GLN A 54 10.44 -11.15 -1.75
CA GLN A 54 9.37 -12.06 -2.14
C GLN A 54 9.33 -13.33 -1.26
N LEU A 55 10.50 -13.89 -0.94
CA LEU A 55 10.61 -15.04 -0.05
C LEU A 55 10.23 -14.71 1.40
N GLU A 56 10.56 -13.51 1.89
CA GLU A 56 10.09 -13.04 3.21
C GLU A 56 8.56 -12.91 3.27
N GLN A 57 7.94 -12.40 2.20
CA GLN A 57 6.48 -12.37 2.08
C GLN A 57 5.88 -13.78 2.03
N GLU A 58 6.53 -14.72 1.32
CA GLU A 58 6.13 -16.13 1.30
C GLU A 58 6.26 -16.77 2.69
N VAL A 59 7.36 -16.54 3.42
CA VAL A 59 7.54 -17.04 4.80
C VAL A 59 6.41 -16.52 5.70
N ALA A 60 6.10 -15.23 5.65
CA ALA A 60 5.01 -14.65 6.43
C ALA A 60 3.65 -15.27 6.08
N GLN A 61 3.38 -15.51 4.80
CA GLN A 61 2.19 -16.23 4.37
C GLN A 61 2.15 -17.67 4.90
N ARG A 62 3.24 -18.43 4.77
CA ARG A 62 3.30 -19.83 5.26
C ARG A 62 3.15 -19.92 6.77
N GLN A 63 3.67 -18.95 7.52
CA GLN A 63 3.47 -18.85 8.96
C GLN A 63 2.00 -18.62 9.31
N THR A 64 1.32 -17.80 8.51
CA THR A 64 -0.11 -17.56 8.63
C THR A 64 -0.86 -18.88 8.35
N GLU A 65 -0.54 -19.61 7.27
CA GLU A 65 -1.10 -20.94 6.93
C GLU A 65 -0.90 -21.98 8.03
N LEU A 66 0.29 -22.03 8.61
CA LEU A 66 0.59 -22.88 9.76
C LEU A 66 -0.31 -22.56 10.96
N GLN A 67 -0.53 -21.27 11.25
CA GLN A 67 -1.42 -20.88 12.35
C GLN A 67 -2.86 -21.34 12.09
N GLN A 68 -3.38 -21.18 10.88
CA GLN A 68 -4.72 -21.69 10.54
C GLN A 68 -4.82 -23.21 10.63
N ALA A 69 -3.78 -23.93 10.21
CA ALA A 69 -3.74 -25.38 10.33
C ALA A 69 -3.80 -25.83 11.79
N ARG A 70 -3.06 -25.15 12.69
CA ARG A 70 -3.07 -25.41 14.13
C ARG A 70 -4.44 -25.11 14.76
N ASP A 71 -5.05 -23.99 14.39
CA ASP A 71 -6.39 -23.62 14.89
C ASP A 71 -7.46 -24.63 14.44
N ALA A 72 -7.37 -25.11 13.19
CA ALA A 72 -8.25 -26.14 12.66
C ALA A 72 -8.03 -27.49 13.36
N GLU A 73 -6.78 -27.87 13.62
CA GLU A 73 -6.45 -29.08 14.38
C GLU A 73 -7.02 -29.03 15.80
N LEU A 74 -6.87 -27.90 16.51
CA LEU A 74 -7.46 -27.68 17.83
C LEU A 74 -8.99 -27.83 17.80
N THR A 75 -9.63 -27.29 16.77
CA THR A 75 -11.08 -27.42 16.57
C THR A 75 -11.50 -28.88 16.40
N VAL A 76 -10.78 -29.65 15.58
CA VAL A 76 -11.08 -31.07 15.36
C VAL A 76 -10.78 -31.91 16.61
N ARG A 77 -9.72 -31.57 17.38
CA ARG A 77 -9.44 -32.21 18.68
C ARG A 77 -10.61 -32.05 19.65
N ALA A 78 -11.18 -30.85 19.75
CA ALA A 78 -12.37 -30.60 20.58
C ALA A 78 -13.60 -31.40 20.09
N GLN A 79 -13.75 -31.60 18.78
CA GLN A 79 -14.81 -32.45 18.22
C GLN A 79 -14.58 -33.93 18.55
N VAL A 80 -13.34 -34.43 18.50
CA VAL A 80 -13.00 -35.79 18.93
C VAL A 80 -13.38 -35.99 20.40
N GLU A 81 -13.03 -35.05 21.28
CA GLU A 81 -13.41 -35.12 22.70
C GLU A 81 -14.94 -35.15 22.90
N ALA A 82 -15.67 -34.33 22.13
CA ALA A 82 -17.13 -34.33 22.17
C ALA A 82 -17.74 -35.66 21.69
N GLU A 83 -17.25 -36.22 20.57
CA GLU A 83 -17.72 -37.52 20.07
C GLU A 83 -17.34 -38.67 21.01
N GLN A 84 -16.18 -38.63 21.65
CA GLN A 84 -15.80 -39.59 22.69
C GLN A 84 -16.76 -39.57 23.87
N ALA A 85 -17.22 -38.39 24.29
CA ALA A 85 -18.23 -38.26 25.33
C ALA A 85 -19.57 -38.88 24.90
N VAL A 86 -20.01 -38.66 23.66
CA VAL A 86 -21.25 -39.23 23.10
C VAL A 86 -21.16 -40.76 22.99
N VAL A 87 -20.04 -41.30 22.53
CA VAL A 87 -19.79 -42.74 22.50
C VAL A 87 -19.84 -43.32 23.92
N GLY A 88 -19.18 -42.65 24.88
CA GLY A 88 -19.14 -43.08 26.27
C GLY A 88 -20.51 -43.10 26.95
N THR A 89 -21.34 -42.08 26.74
CA THR A 89 -22.71 -42.04 27.28
C THR A 89 -23.58 -43.11 26.62
N THR A 90 -23.53 -43.23 25.29
CA THR A 90 -24.31 -44.24 24.54
C THR A 90 -23.95 -45.66 24.98
N ALA A 91 -22.66 -45.96 25.17
CA ALA A 91 -22.20 -47.26 25.64
C ALA A 91 -22.63 -47.53 27.10
N ALA A 92 -22.58 -46.52 27.96
CA ALA A 92 -23.02 -46.64 29.35
C ALA A 92 -24.53 -46.89 29.46
N ASP A 93 -25.34 -46.22 28.63
CA ASP A 93 -26.78 -46.42 28.57
C ASP A 93 -27.11 -47.83 28.07
N LEU A 94 -26.46 -48.28 26.99
CA LEU A 94 -26.60 -49.65 26.50
C LEU A 94 -26.27 -50.66 27.60
N TYR A 95 -25.16 -50.48 28.35
CA TYR A 95 -24.74 -51.36 29.43
C TYR A 95 -25.72 -51.41 30.63
N ARG A 96 -26.53 -50.36 30.83
CA ARG A 96 -27.55 -50.32 31.90
C ARG A 96 -28.91 -50.86 31.48
N SER A 97 -29.22 -50.97 30.18
CA SER A 97 -30.50 -51.50 29.68
C SER A 97 -30.76 -52.95 30.10
N ALA A 98 -32.02 -53.29 30.36
CA ALA A 98 -32.41 -54.65 30.76
C ALA A 98 -32.29 -55.65 29.58
N PRO A 99 -32.12 -56.97 29.83
CA PRO A 99 -31.99 -57.97 28.77
C PRO A 99 -33.17 -57.98 27.78
N ALA A 100 -34.39 -57.77 28.26
CA ALA A 100 -35.59 -57.69 27.42
C ALA A 100 -35.70 -56.38 26.61
N GLU A 101 -34.94 -55.34 26.96
CA GLU A 101 -34.84 -54.09 26.18
C GLU A 101 -33.79 -54.22 25.06
N ARG A 102 -32.77 -55.06 25.27
CA ARG A 102 -31.74 -55.36 24.26
C ARG A 102 -32.14 -56.47 23.29
N PHE A 103 -32.89 -57.45 23.78
CA PHE A 103 -33.34 -58.61 23.00
C PHE A 103 -34.85 -58.81 23.21
N PRO A 104 -35.70 -58.06 22.48
CA PRO A 104 -37.16 -58.10 22.62
C PRO A 104 -37.78 -59.49 22.45
N VAL A 105 -37.13 -60.37 21.69
CA VAL A 105 -37.52 -61.79 21.50
C VAL A 105 -37.58 -62.59 22.81
N LEU A 106 -36.85 -62.17 23.85
CA LEU A 106 -36.87 -62.81 25.17
C LEU A 106 -38.15 -62.48 25.96
N GLY A 107 -38.96 -61.52 25.48
CA GLY A 107 -40.26 -61.15 26.06
C GLY A 107 -41.47 -61.82 25.39
N LEU A 108 -41.25 -62.74 24.44
CA LEU A 108 -42.33 -63.49 23.81
C LEU A 108 -42.94 -64.48 24.81
N ASP A 109 -44.27 -64.44 24.94
CA ASP A 109 -45.06 -65.37 25.72
C ASP A 109 -46.03 -66.12 24.80
N VAL A 110 -46.04 -67.45 24.88
CA VAL A 110 -46.90 -68.33 24.07
C VAL A 110 -48.34 -68.38 24.61
N GLU A 111 -48.59 -67.80 25.78
CA GLU A 111 -49.91 -67.71 26.42
C GLU A 111 -50.57 -66.31 26.31
N ASP A 112 -49.91 -65.32 25.69
CA ASP A 112 -50.44 -63.95 25.51
C ASP A 112 -50.50 -63.51 24.04
N ASP A 113 -51.72 -63.42 23.52
CA ASP A 113 -52.05 -63.01 22.16
C ASP A 113 -51.49 -61.61 21.78
N ALA A 114 -51.32 -60.72 22.76
CA ALA A 114 -50.77 -59.37 22.54
C ALA A 114 -49.23 -59.35 22.52
N ALA A 115 -48.57 -60.35 23.11
CA ALA A 115 -47.12 -60.42 23.22
C ALA A 115 -46.40 -60.42 21.87
N THR A 116 -47.04 -60.96 20.81
CA THR A 116 -46.47 -60.93 19.46
C THR A 116 -46.38 -59.51 18.90
N THR A 117 -47.41 -58.68 19.08
CA THR A 117 -47.42 -57.30 18.55
C THR A 117 -46.49 -56.38 19.35
N ASP A 118 -46.43 -56.56 20.68
CA ASP A 118 -45.50 -55.82 21.55
C ASP A 118 -44.05 -56.20 21.27
N ALA A 119 -43.76 -57.49 21.06
CA ALA A 119 -42.42 -57.96 20.68
C ALA A 119 -41.97 -57.38 19.33
N LEU A 120 -42.85 -57.36 18.31
CA LEU A 120 -42.54 -56.75 17.01
C LEU A 120 -42.32 -55.23 17.10
N TYR A 121 -43.09 -54.53 17.94
CA TYR A 121 -42.90 -53.10 18.18
C TYR A 121 -41.58 -52.80 18.88
N ARG A 122 -41.23 -53.58 19.91
CA ARG A 122 -39.95 -53.46 20.62
C ARG A 122 -38.76 -53.86 19.75
N GLU A 123 -38.92 -54.84 18.87
CA GLU A 123 -37.91 -55.19 17.85
C GLU A 123 -37.63 -54.01 16.91
N ALA A 124 -38.68 -53.35 16.39
CA ALA A 124 -38.51 -52.16 15.56
C ALA A 124 -37.80 -51.00 16.29
N LEU A 125 -38.02 -50.86 17.60
CA LEU A 125 -37.30 -49.90 18.45
C LEU A 125 -35.83 -50.30 18.66
N ALA A 126 -35.55 -51.58 18.89
CA ALA A 126 -34.21 -52.12 19.04
C ALA A 126 -33.38 -51.92 17.76
N GLU A 127 -33.93 -52.25 16.59
CA GLU A 127 -33.27 -51.98 15.30
C GLU A 127 -33.02 -50.48 15.07
N ARG A 128 -33.95 -49.61 15.50
CA ARG A 128 -33.76 -48.16 15.40
C ARG A 128 -32.63 -47.68 16.31
N ALA A 129 -32.51 -48.24 17.51
CA ALA A 129 -31.42 -47.94 18.43
C ALA A 129 -30.07 -48.46 17.91
N GLU A 130 -30.05 -49.66 17.30
CA GLU A 130 -28.86 -50.22 16.65
C GLU A 130 -28.37 -49.34 15.50
N ARG A 131 -29.27 -48.93 14.59
CA ARG A 131 -28.94 -47.96 13.52
C ARG A 131 -28.44 -46.62 14.06
N ALA A 132 -28.95 -46.16 15.20
CA ALA A 132 -28.48 -44.94 15.85
C ALA A 132 -27.06 -45.11 16.41
N LEU A 133 -26.76 -46.27 17.02
CA LEU A 133 -25.43 -46.62 17.53
C LEU A 133 -24.41 -46.70 16.40
N GLU A 134 -24.73 -47.40 15.30
CA GLU A 134 -23.90 -47.41 14.08
C GLU A 134 -23.60 -46.00 13.61
N GLY A 135 -24.60 -45.12 13.60
CA GLY A 135 -24.43 -43.71 13.25
C GLY A 135 -23.48 -42.95 14.19
N VAL A 136 -23.49 -43.24 15.50
CA VAL A 136 -22.56 -42.66 16.49
C VAL A 136 -21.13 -43.13 16.21
N VAL A 137 -20.93 -44.44 16.03
CA VAL A 137 -19.60 -45.02 15.74
C VAL A 137 -19.03 -44.45 14.45
N VAL A 138 -19.81 -44.41 13.37
CA VAL A 138 -19.37 -43.86 12.07
C VAL A 138 -19.00 -42.38 12.18
N ARG A 139 -19.72 -41.58 12.97
CA ARG A 139 -19.35 -40.17 13.20
C ARG A 139 -18.03 -40.06 13.97
N ALA A 140 -17.85 -40.84 15.04
CA ALA A 140 -16.62 -40.85 15.82
C ALA A 140 -15.40 -41.26 14.97
N GLU A 141 -15.53 -42.31 14.15
CA GLU A 141 -14.48 -42.77 13.22
C GLU A 141 -14.13 -41.70 12.16
N ARG A 142 -15.14 -41.03 11.60
CA ARG A 142 -14.94 -39.92 10.65
C ARG A 142 -14.19 -38.76 11.29
N THR A 143 -14.56 -38.38 12.51
CA THR A 143 -13.91 -37.30 13.25
C THR A 143 -12.48 -37.67 13.65
N GLY A 144 -12.22 -38.93 14.01
CA GLY A 144 -10.86 -39.44 14.21
C GLY A 144 -10.00 -39.37 12.95
N THR A 145 -10.56 -39.73 11.79
CA THR A 145 -9.87 -39.60 10.48
C THR A 145 -9.61 -38.13 10.14
N ALA A 146 -10.55 -37.24 10.44
CA ALA A 146 -10.38 -35.81 10.25
C ALA A 146 -9.26 -35.22 11.13
N LEU A 147 -9.05 -35.75 12.34
CA LEU A 147 -7.97 -35.34 13.22
C LEU A 147 -6.59 -35.73 12.65
N VAL A 148 -6.46 -36.94 12.13
CA VAL A 148 -5.22 -37.39 11.46
C VAL A 148 -4.91 -36.44 10.30
N ALA A 149 -5.88 -36.20 9.42
CA ALA A 149 -5.70 -35.27 8.30
C ALA A 149 -5.38 -33.83 8.74
N ALA A 150 -5.92 -33.36 9.88
CA ALA A 150 -5.60 -32.05 10.42
C ALA A 150 -4.16 -31.98 10.97
N THR A 151 -3.71 -33.05 11.64
CA THR A 151 -2.35 -33.17 12.17
C THR A 151 -1.33 -33.19 11.01
N ASP A 152 -1.61 -33.95 9.95
CA ASP A 152 -0.75 -34.02 8.76
C ASP A 152 -0.63 -32.65 8.09
N ARG A 153 -1.73 -31.89 7.97
CA ARG A 153 -1.70 -30.51 7.44
C ARG A 153 -0.84 -29.56 8.26
N VAL A 154 -0.80 -29.71 9.59
CA VAL A 154 0.10 -28.91 10.43
C VAL A 154 1.54 -29.26 10.13
N ALA A 155 1.89 -30.54 10.06
CA ALA A 155 3.25 -30.99 9.73
C ALA A 155 3.70 -30.51 8.34
N GLU A 156 2.80 -30.57 7.34
CA GLU A 156 3.05 -30.02 6.00
C GLU A 156 3.28 -28.51 6.02
N ALA A 157 2.48 -27.76 6.78
CA ALA A 157 2.63 -26.32 6.90
C ALA A 157 3.93 -25.93 7.63
N GLU A 158 4.35 -26.66 8.66
CA GLU A 158 5.63 -26.47 9.33
C GLU A 158 6.80 -26.69 8.37
N ALA A 159 6.76 -27.77 7.58
CA ALA A 159 7.76 -28.06 6.57
C ALA A 159 7.81 -26.97 5.48
N ALA A 160 6.65 -26.42 5.07
CA ALA A 160 6.58 -25.35 4.10
C ALA A 160 7.20 -24.03 4.62
N VAL A 161 6.98 -23.68 5.89
CA VAL A 161 7.64 -22.53 6.53
C VAL A 161 9.15 -22.73 6.54
N ALA A 162 9.63 -23.89 6.99
CA ALA A 162 11.06 -24.19 7.04
C ALA A 162 11.71 -24.11 5.65
N ALA A 163 11.09 -24.70 4.64
CA ALA A 163 11.59 -24.66 3.26
C ALA A 163 11.67 -23.23 2.70
N ALA A 164 10.65 -22.40 2.95
CA ALA A 164 10.64 -21.00 2.51
C ALA A 164 11.72 -20.18 3.24
N SER A 165 11.90 -20.39 4.55
CA SER A 165 12.94 -19.74 5.35
C SER A 165 14.34 -20.15 4.89
N ASP A 166 14.57 -21.43 4.59
CA ASP A 166 15.86 -21.91 4.07
C ASP A 166 16.18 -21.31 2.70
N LEU A 167 15.18 -21.18 1.83
CA LEU A 167 15.34 -20.50 0.54
C LEU A 167 15.71 -19.02 0.72
N ALA A 168 15.04 -18.32 1.64
CA ALA A 168 15.35 -16.92 1.95
C ALA A 168 16.78 -16.76 2.49
N ALA A 169 17.17 -17.61 3.44
CA ALA A 169 18.53 -17.65 3.98
C ALA A 169 19.57 -17.97 2.89
N GLY A 170 19.27 -18.87 1.97
CA GLY A 170 20.13 -19.21 0.85
C GLY A 170 20.31 -18.06 -0.15
N VAL A 171 19.28 -17.26 -0.41
CA VAL A 171 19.40 -16.03 -1.21
C VAL A 171 20.26 -15.00 -0.48
N LEU A 172 20.05 -14.81 0.81
CA LEU A 172 20.84 -13.87 1.62
C LEU A 172 22.33 -14.26 1.68
N ALA A 173 22.64 -15.55 1.79
CA ALA A 173 24.00 -16.05 1.73
C ALA A 173 24.66 -15.74 0.37
N LYS A 174 23.95 -15.99 -0.74
CA LYS A 174 24.43 -15.65 -2.08
C LYS A 174 24.67 -14.16 -2.28
N VAL A 175 23.84 -13.30 -1.67
CA VAL A 175 24.05 -11.85 -1.68
C VAL A 175 25.34 -11.49 -0.94
N ARG A 176 25.59 -12.10 0.22
CA ARG A 176 26.83 -11.87 1.00
C ARG A 176 28.07 -12.31 0.23
N ASP A 177 28.07 -13.53 -0.29
CA ASP A 177 29.17 -14.04 -1.13
C ASP A 177 29.43 -13.12 -2.32
N LYS A 178 28.36 -12.64 -2.97
CA LYS A 178 28.48 -11.75 -4.13
C LYS A 178 29.05 -10.39 -3.76
N VAL A 179 28.77 -9.88 -2.57
CA VAL A 179 29.31 -8.63 -2.03
C VAL A 179 30.78 -8.80 -1.61
N GLU A 180 31.15 -9.94 -1.03
CA GLU A 180 32.52 -10.27 -0.65
C GLU A 180 33.45 -10.39 -1.86
N ASP A 181 32.94 -10.87 -3.00
CA ASP A 181 33.68 -11.02 -4.27
C ASP A 181 33.87 -9.69 -5.05
N LEU A 182 33.28 -8.57 -4.60
CA LEU A 182 33.43 -7.29 -5.30
C LEU A 182 34.79 -6.65 -4.98
N SER A 183 35.54 -6.27 -6.02
CA SER A 183 36.78 -5.52 -5.84
C SER A 183 36.49 -4.13 -5.25
N PRO A 184 37.41 -3.53 -4.47
CA PRO A 184 37.20 -2.19 -3.90
C PRO A 184 36.86 -1.10 -4.92
N ALA A 185 37.36 -1.21 -6.15
CA ALA A 185 37.05 -0.29 -7.25
C ALA A 185 35.61 -0.49 -7.77
N VAL A 186 35.16 -1.73 -7.90
CA VAL A 186 33.77 -2.04 -8.27
C VAL A 186 32.82 -1.66 -7.15
N THR A 187 33.17 -1.87 -5.88
CA THR A 187 32.38 -1.44 -4.71
C THR A 187 32.26 0.08 -4.61
N ALA A 188 33.34 0.83 -4.87
CA ALA A 188 33.29 2.29 -4.93
C ALA A 188 32.42 2.80 -6.10
N GLN A 189 32.51 2.14 -7.26
CA GLN A 189 31.66 2.44 -8.41
C GLN A 189 30.21 1.97 -8.20
N LEU A 190 29.97 0.89 -7.46
CA LEU A 190 28.63 0.43 -7.05
C LEU A 190 28.00 1.38 -6.03
N ALA A 191 28.81 1.97 -5.14
CA ALA A 191 28.35 3.05 -4.26
C ALA A 191 27.97 4.30 -5.08
N ALA A 192 28.67 4.56 -6.19
CA ALA A 192 28.32 5.63 -7.13
C ALA A 192 27.09 5.31 -8.02
N LEU A 193 26.88 4.04 -8.40
CA LEU A 193 25.82 3.58 -9.31
C LEU A 193 24.55 3.11 -8.62
N GLY A 194 24.66 2.58 -7.39
CA GLY A 194 23.59 2.36 -6.39
C GLY A 194 22.71 3.61 -6.20
N GLY A 195 23.24 4.74 -6.62
CA GLY A 195 22.55 5.99 -6.87
C GLY A 195 21.53 5.99 -8.02
N GLY A 196 20.52 5.11 -7.97
CA GLY A 196 19.11 5.53 -8.23
C GLY A 196 18.56 6.45 -7.11
N ALA A 197 19.51 7.12 -6.48
CA ALA A 197 19.61 7.81 -5.22
C ALA A 197 20.94 8.62 -5.27
N GLY A 198 21.58 8.87 -6.43
CA GLY A 198 22.82 9.64 -6.48
C GLY A 198 22.50 11.10 -6.16
N VAL A 199 21.64 11.71 -6.97
CA VAL A 199 21.14 13.07 -6.68
C VAL A 199 20.30 13.11 -5.41
N GLU A 200 19.42 12.13 -5.15
CA GLU A 200 18.57 12.16 -3.94
C GLU A 200 19.34 11.85 -2.65
N GLN A 201 20.25 10.88 -2.63
CA GLN A 201 21.06 10.60 -1.43
C GLN A 201 22.16 11.64 -1.25
N ASP A 202 22.72 12.20 -2.33
CA ASP A 202 23.61 13.36 -2.25
C ASP A 202 22.84 14.57 -1.72
N ARG A 203 21.63 14.83 -2.21
CA ARG A 203 20.78 15.92 -1.71
C ARG A 203 20.34 15.68 -0.26
N ASN A 204 19.99 14.46 0.12
CA ASN A 204 19.70 14.07 1.50
C ASN A 204 20.92 14.35 2.39
N SER A 205 22.10 13.89 1.97
CA SER A 205 23.36 14.07 2.71
C SER A 205 23.74 15.54 2.80
N GLN A 206 23.61 16.30 1.72
CA GLN A 206 23.86 17.74 1.69
C GLN A 206 22.89 18.48 2.62
N ALA A 207 21.59 18.16 2.58
CA ALA A 207 20.61 18.76 3.48
C ALA A 207 20.92 18.46 4.95
N LEU A 208 21.29 17.21 5.28
CA LEU A 208 21.71 16.81 6.63
C LEU A 208 22.97 17.58 7.08
N VAL A 209 23.98 17.68 6.22
CA VAL A 209 25.23 18.41 6.52
C VAL A 209 24.97 19.91 6.67
N ARG A 210 24.16 20.52 5.79
CA ARG A 210 23.76 21.94 5.91
C ARG A 210 23.06 22.19 7.23
N TRP A 211 22.13 21.31 7.61
CA TRP A 211 21.40 21.43 8.88
C TRP A 211 22.31 21.26 10.09
N GLN A 212 23.17 20.25 10.11
CA GLN A 212 24.16 20.04 11.18
C GLN A 212 25.13 21.21 11.31
N THR A 213 25.55 21.78 10.18
CA THR A 213 26.41 22.97 10.15
C THR A 213 25.71 24.17 10.77
N TYR A 214 24.44 24.42 10.41
CA TYR A 214 23.61 25.46 11.01
C TYR A 214 23.47 25.30 12.53
N LEU A 215 23.13 24.09 13.00
CA LEU A 215 23.02 23.81 14.44
C LEU A 215 24.38 24.00 15.16
N GLY A 216 25.47 23.58 14.54
CA GLY A 216 26.82 23.76 15.07
C GLY A 216 27.22 25.24 15.18
N GLN A 217 26.83 26.08 14.21
CA GLN A 217 27.06 27.52 14.26
C GLN A 217 26.35 28.16 15.45
N LEU A 218 25.05 27.87 15.64
CA LEU A 218 24.29 28.37 16.78
C LEU A 218 24.90 27.94 18.12
N ALA A 219 25.23 26.65 18.25
CA ALA A 219 25.83 26.11 19.47
C ALA A 219 27.19 26.75 19.78
N SER A 220 28.03 26.97 18.76
CA SER A 220 29.34 27.61 18.93
C SER A 220 29.24 29.08 19.36
N ALA A 221 28.15 29.75 18.99
CA ALA A 221 27.86 31.13 19.38
C ALA A 221 27.11 31.25 20.71
N GLY A 222 26.72 30.13 21.33
CA GLY A 222 25.88 30.12 22.53
C GLY A 222 24.48 30.69 22.29
N ILE A 223 23.98 30.63 21.04
CA ILE A 223 22.65 31.12 20.69
C ILE A 223 21.65 29.99 20.86
N GLU A 224 20.77 30.12 21.84
CA GLU A 224 19.59 29.27 21.97
C GLU A 224 18.47 29.81 21.08
N PRO A 225 17.87 29.00 20.19
CA PRO A 225 16.76 29.42 19.35
C PRO A 225 15.58 29.96 20.20
N PRO A 226 15.14 31.20 20.00
CA PRO A 226 13.98 31.73 20.71
C PRO A 226 12.67 31.10 20.19
N SER A 227 11.60 31.12 20.99
CA SER A 227 10.29 30.63 20.55
C SER A 227 9.74 31.42 19.35
N ALA A 228 8.86 30.80 18.56
CA ALA A 228 8.18 31.43 17.44
C ALA A 228 7.43 32.72 17.86
N ALA A 229 6.84 32.74 19.05
CA ALA A 229 6.16 33.91 19.60
C ALA A 229 7.12 35.08 19.83
N ALA A 230 8.35 34.82 20.28
CA ALA A 230 9.38 35.84 20.51
C ALA A 230 9.99 36.40 19.20
N LEU A 231 9.82 35.70 18.08
CA LEU A 231 10.25 36.16 16.75
C LEU A 231 9.10 36.72 15.90
N ALA A 232 7.89 36.78 16.44
CA ALA A 232 6.72 37.26 15.71
C ALA A 232 6.75 38.79 15.51
N ASP A 233 7.23 39.54 16.51
CA ASP A 233 7.37 41.00 16.45
C ASP A 233 8.83 41.40 16.16
N ALA A 234 9.08 41.86 14.93
CA ALA A 234 10.40 42.30 14.52
C ALA A 234 10.89 43.58 15.23
N THR A 235 10.02 44.29 15.96
CA THR A 235 10.39 45.50 16.71
C THR A 235 10.79 45.20 18.16
N ASP A 236 10.52 43.99 18.65
CA ASP A 236 10.80 43.56 20.03
C ASP A 236 11.53 42.20 20.05
N LEU A 237 12.73 42.18 19.46
CA LEU A 237 13.53 40.96 19.38
C LEU A 237 14.42 40.75 20.62
N PRO A 238 14.71 39.50 21.00
CA PRO A 238 15.66 39.18 22.06
C PRO A 238 17.03 39.85 21.85
N SER A 239 17.68 40.19 22.97
CA SER A 239 18.98 40.87 22.94
C SER A 239 20.02 40.08 22.14
N GLY A 240 20.73 40.76 21.24
CA GLY A 240 21.73 40.13 20.35
C GLY A 240 21.17 39.67 19.01
N LEU A 241 19.85 39.75 18.82
CA LEU A 241 19.19 39.52 17.55
C LEU A 241 18.81 40.83 16.87
N SER A 242 18.76 40.81 15.55
CA SER A 242 18.35 41.92 14.69
C SER A 242 17.27 41.45 13.71
N PRO A 243 16.41 42.33 13.20
CA PRO A 243 15.41 41.92 12.22
C PRO A 243 16.06 41.36 10.96
N ALA A 244 15.62 40.19 10.51
CA ALA A 244 15.97 39.72 9.18
C ALA A 244 15.27 40.63 8.15
N LEU A 245 16.00 41.14 7.16
CA LEU A 245 15.44 42.05 6.16
C LEU A 245 15.34 41.37 4.79
N ASP A 246 14.22 41.60 4.09
CA ASP A 246 14.05 41.16 2.71
C ASP A 246 14.86 42.01 1.72
N ALA A 247 14.81 41.67 0.43
CA ALA A 247 15.50 42.41 -0.62
C ALA A 247 15.04 43.89 -0.77
N THR A 248 13.90 44.25 -0.18
CA THR A 248 13.36 45.62 -0.15
C THR A 248 13.65 46.36 1.16
N GLY A 249 14.36 45.72 2.09
CA GLY A 249 14.72 46.28 3.39
C GLY A 249 13.60 46.22 4.43
N ARG A 250 12.56 45.39 4.21
CA ARG A 250 11.47 45.21 5.18
C ARG A 250 11.76 44.03 6.11
N PRO A 251 11.41 44.14 7.41
CA PRO A 251 11.52 43.02 8.33
C PRO A 251 10.71 41.81 7.87
N VAL A 252 11.32 40.64 7.93
CA VAL A 252 10.72 39.34 7.62
C VAL A 252 10.21 38.74 8.93
N PRO A 253 8.88 38.63 9.14
CA PRO A 253 8.32 38.08 10.38
C PRO A 253 8.69 36.61 10.58
N GLY A 254 8.92 36.20 11.83
CA GLY A 254 9.17 34.81 12.22
C GLY A 254 10.63 34.36 12.17
N VAL A 255 11.55 35.21 11.70
CA VAL A 255 12.99 34.96 11.69
C VAL A 255 13.77 36.21 12.09
N ALA A 256 14.95 36.01 12.68
CA ALA A 256 15.86 37.08 13.04
C ALA A 256 17.27 36.80 12.52
N TRP A 257 18.15 37.79 12.58
CA TRP A 257 19.57 37.66 12.30
C TRP A 257 20.39 37.80 13.57
N ALA A 258 21.40 36.96 13.71
CA ALA A 258 22.49 37.15 14.65
C ALA A 258 23.80 37.32 13.87
N VAL A 259 24.76 38.04 14.45
CA VAL A 259 26.12 38.12 13.90
C VAL A 259 27.01 37.15 14.66
N ILE A 260 27.42 36.06 14.01
CA ILE A 260 28.33 35.07 14.56
C ILE A 260 29.70 35.29 13.93
N GLY A 261 30.65 35.81 14.71
CA GLY A 261 31.94 36.26 14.19
C GLY A 261 31.77 37.44 13.24
N SER A 262 32.00 37.23 11.94
CA SER A 262 31.83 38.24 10.88
C SER A 262 30.70 37.92 9.90
N SER A 263 29.91 36.88 10.17
CA SER A 263 28.88 36.38 9.25
C SER A 263 27.48 36.55 9.85
N PRO A 264 26.51 37.11 9.11
CA PRO A 264 25.12 37.08 9.51
C PRO A 264 24.59 35.65 9.40
N VAL A 265 23.88 35.20 10.43
CA VAL A 265 23.23 33.88 10.51
C VAL A 265 21.76 34.09 10.82
N THR A 266 20.89 33.46 10.03
CA THR A 266 19.45 33.47 10.28
C THR A 266 19.13 32.59 11.48
N VAL A 267 18.52 33.17 12.51
CA VAL A 267 18.04 32.46 13.69
C VAL A 267 16.58 32.09 13.47
N LEU A 268 16.32 30.79 13.39
CA LEU A 268 14.99 30.20 13.27
C LEU A 268 14.33 30.03 14.66
N PRO A 269 12.99 29.97 14.74
CA PRO A 269 12.28 29.60 15.96
C PRO A 269 12.70 28.23 16.50
N ALA A 270 12.68 28.05 17.81
CA ALA A 270 12.97 26.77 18.47
C ALA A 270 12.07 25.64 17.95
N GLU A 271 10.79 25.92 17.73
CA GLU A 271 9.81 24.97 17.23
C GLU A 271 10.12 24.56 15.78
N THR A 272 10.51 25.52 14.93
CA THR A 272 11.00 25.22 13.57
C THR A 272 12.25 24.34 13.61
N VAL A 273 13.20 24.65 14.49
CA VAL A 273 14.42 23.84 14.66
C VAL A 273 14.09 22.41 15.09
N ALA A 274 13.16 22.24 16.02
CA ALA A 274 12.69 20.92 16.46
C ALA A 274 11.99 20.15 15.33
N ALA A 275 11.08 20.79 14.59
CA ALA A 275 10.33 20.18 13.50
C ALA A 275 11.25 19.70 12.37
N VAL A 276 12.18 20.55 11.93
CA VAL A 276 13.12 20.23 10.84
C VAL A 276 14.13 19.16 11.26
N SER A 277 14.66 19.24 12.49
CA SER A 277 15.55 18.19 13.02
C SER A 277 14.84 16.84 13.10
N THR A 278 13.58 16.85 13.53
CA THR A 278 12.72 15.66 13.57
C THR A 278 12.53 15.12 12.16
N ALA A 279 12.11 15.95 11.20
CA ALA A 279 11.87 15.52 9.82
C ALA A 279 13.12 14.92 9.17
N LEU A 280 14.28 15.57 9.32
CA LEU A 280 15.56 15.11 8.77
C LEU A 280 16.02 13.78 9.40
N SER A 281 15.71 13.54 10.68
CA SER A 281 16.03 12.25 11.33
C SER A 281 15.23 11.06 10.80
N GLN A 282 14.15 11.30 10.02
CA GLN A 282 13.34 10.25 9.40
C GLN A 282 13.73 9.97 7.94
N VAL A 283 14.70 10.70 7.37
CA VAL A 283 15.15 10.49 5.99
C VAL A 283 15.58 9.04 5.78
N GLY A 284 15.09 8.42 4.70
CA GLY A 284 15.28 7.01 4.36
C GLY A 284 14.21 6.05 4.91
N LYS A 285 13.29 6.51 5.75
CA LYS A 285 12.18 5.65 6.23
C LYS A 285 11.17 5.34 5.12
N PRO A 286 10.54 4.16 5.10
CA PRO A 286 9.64 3.77 4.03
C PRO A 286 8.38 4.63 3.94
N TYR A 287 7.91 4.84 2.71
CA TYR A 287 6.60 5.39 2.43
C TYR A 287 5.53 4.29 2.50
N VAL A 288 4.45 4.55 3.24
CA VAL A 288 3.22 3.73 3.20
C VAL A 288 2.01 4.66 3.30
N ASP A 289 1.13 4.59 2.31
CA ASP A 289 -0.10 5.39 2.23
C ASP A 289 -0.95 5.24 3.51
N GLY A 290 -1.43 6.36 4.06
CA GLY A 290 -2.26 6.40 5.26
C GLY A 290 -1.51 6.26 6.60
N THR A 291 -0.18 6.33 6.63
CA THR A 291 0.62 6.14 7.85
C THR A 291 1.26 7.44 8.36
N SER A 292 1.46 7.56 9.67
CA SER A 292 2.04 8.77 10.31
C SER A 292 3.20 8.45 11.27
N GLY A 293 3.86 7.30 11.09
CA GLY A 293 5.01 6.88 11.87
C GLY A 293 4.72 5.92 13.04
N PRO A 294 5.77 5.51 13.77
CA PRO A 294 7.17 5.88 13.55
C PRO A 294 7.88 5.04 12.48
N GLU A 295 7.33 3.89 12.08
CA GLU A 295 8.02 2.96 11.18
C GLU A 295 7.90 3.37 9.70
N THR A 296 6.76 3.92 9.31
CA THR A 296 6.47 4.33 7.92
C THR A 296 5.63 5.61 7.91
N TYR A 297 5.69 6.36 6.82
CA TYR A 297 4.95 7.61 6.68
C TYR A 297 4.30 7.76 5.30
N ASP A 298 3.14 8.41 5.23
CA ASP A 298 2.67 9.08 4.01
C ASP A 298 3.06 10.56 4.01
N CYS A 299 2.77 11.30 2.93
CA CYS A 299 3.23 12.69 2.80
C CYS A 299 2.64 13.64 3.86
N GLY A 300 1.34 13.53 4.15
CA GLY A 300 0.69 14.39 5.15
C GLY A 300 0.97 13.96 6.60
N GLY A 301 0.96 12.66 6.86
CA GLY A 301 1.31 12.05 8.12
C GLY A 301 2.75 12.31 8.53
N PHE A 302 3.68 12.36 7.56
CA PHE A 302 5.07 12.79 7.79
C PHE A 302 5.15 14.23 8.34
N THR A 303 4.53 15.20 7.66
CA THR A 303 4.61 16.61 8.07
C THR A 303 3.88 16.84 9.38
N SER A 304 2.75 16.15 9.60
CA SER A 304 1.99 16.17 10.86
C SER A 304 2.84 15.65 12.02
N ALA A 305 3.49 14.50 11.86
CA ALA A 305 4.32 13.91 12.90
C ALA A 305 5.55 14.77 13.25
N ALA A 306 6.19 15.37 12.24
CA ALA A 306 7.36 16.23 12.44
C ALA A 306 7.02 17.49 13.26
N TRP A 307 5.90 18.16 12.94
CA TRP A 307 5.46 19.36 13.65
C TRP A 307 4.82 19.07 15.02
N LEU A 308 4.21 17.90 15.20
CA LEU A 308 3.66 17.49 16.50
C LEU A 308 4.75 17.43 17.58
N LEU A 309 5.93 16.90 17.25
CA LEU A 309 7.08 16.85 18.15
C LEU A 309 7.67 18.24 18.45
N ALA A 310 7.34 19.25 17.63
CA ALA A 310 7.67 20.66 17.86
C ALA A 310 6.56 21.44 18.60
N GLY A 311 5.48 20.78 19.03
CA GLY A 311 4.38 21.39 19.77
C GLY A 311 3.26 21.98 18.91
N TYR A 312 3.25 21.75 17.59
CA TYR A 312 2.21 22.23 16.68
C TYR A 312 1.38 21.07 16.13
N ALA A 313 0.07 21.12 16.35
CA ALA A 313 -0.87 20.16 15.77
C ALA A 313 -1.19 20.55 14.33
N VAL A 314 -0.67 19.79 13.38
CA VAL A 314 -0.93 19.94 11.95
C VAL A 314 -1.84 18.79 11.49
N PRO A 315 -2.89 19.04 10.69
CA PRO A 315 -3.79 17.98 10.19
C PRO A 315 -3.04 16.85 9.46
N SER A 316 -3.59 15.64 9.45
CA SER A 316 -2.91 14.47 8.88
C SER A 316 -2.90 14.41 7.35
N THR A 317 -3.78 15.16 6.66
CA THR A 317 -3.89 15.13 5.20
C THR A 317 -3.41 16.44 4.56
N PRO A 318 -2.71 16.41 3.41
CA PRO A 318 -2.22 17.62 2.74
C PRO A 318 -3.33 18.65 2.46
N GLU A 319 -4.53 18.19 2.11
CA GLU A 319 -5.67 19.08 1.80
C GLU A 319 -6.09 19.89 3.02
N ASN A 320 -6.17 19.26 4.19
CA ASN A 320 -6.56 19.92 5.43
C ASN A 320 -5.43 20.82 5.96
N GLN A 321 -4.17 20.41 5.76
CA GLN A 321 -3.00 21.23 6.07
C GLN A 321 -3.03 22.53 5.27
N TRP A 322 -3.32 22.46 3.97
CA TRP A 322 -3.50 23.64 3.14
C TRP A 322 -4.72 24.45 3.59
N ALA A 323 -5.88 23.82 3.77
CA ALA A 323 -7.13 24.54 4.07
C ALA A 323 -7.05 25.38 5.37
N THR A 324 -6.28 24.93 6.35
CA THR A 324 -6.19 25.54 7.69
C THR A 324 -4.86 26.25 7.97
N GLY A 325 -3.85 26.10 7.09
CA GLY A 325 -2.55 26.74 7.26
C GLY A 325 -2.55 28.22 6.85
N ALA A 326 -1.69 29.02 7.45
CA ALA A 326 -1.49 30.42 7.07
C ALA A 326 -0.74 30.50 5.73
N PRO A 327 -1.36 30.97 4.63
CA PRO A 327 -0.71 30.96 3.32
C PRO A 327 0.46 31.93 3.25
N VAL A 328 1.54 31.52 2.60
CA VAL A 328 2.73 32.36 2.35
C VAL A 328 3.10 32.35 0.87
N ALA A 329 3.61 33.47 0.37
CA ALA A 329 4.10 33.54 -1.01
C ALA A 329 5.38 32.71 -1.14
N LEU A 330 5.59 32.06 -2.28
CA LEU A 330 6.80 31.27 -2.52
C LEU A 330 8.11 32.08 -2.40
N ALA A 331 8.04 33.39 -2.69
CA ALA A 331 9.16 34.31 -2.52
C ALA A 331 9.54 34.55 -1.04
N ASP A 332 8.60 34.29 -0.12
CA ASP A 332 8.74 34.51 1.32
C ASP A 332 8.95 33.20 2.08
N LEU A 333 9.28 32.11 1.39
CA LEU A 333 9.50 30.79 1.99
C LEU A 333 10.59 30.85 3.07
N GLN A 334 10.28 30.27 4.21
CA GLN A 334 11.19 30.08 5.33
C GLN A 334 11.31 28.60 5.67
N VAL A 335 12.49 28.22 6.15
CA VAL A 335 12.74 26.86 6.65
C VAL A 335 11.64 26.48 7.65
N GLY A 336 11.02 25.32 7.46
CA GLY A 336 9.87 24.85 8.22
C GLY A 336 8.50 25.04 7.54
N ASP A 337 8.37 25.94 6.57
CA ASP A 337 7.11 26.12 5.84
C ASP A 337 6.69 24.81 5.16
N LEU A 338 5.38 24.51 5.17
CA LEU A 338 4.82 23.38 4.43
C LEU A 338 4.65 23.79 2.97
N VAL A 339 5.19 23.00 2.06
CA VAL A 339 5.15 23.24 0.62
C VAL A 339 4.34 22.13 -0.03
N PHE A 340 3.25 22.53 -0.67
CA PHE A 340 2.31 21.68 -1.36
C PHE A 340 2.64 21.65 -2.85
N SER A 341 2.70 20.46 -3.43
CA SER A 341 2.79 20.31 -4.88
C SER A 341 1.59 20.97 -5.58
N PRO A 342 1.70 21.30 -6.88
CA PRO A 342 0.54 21.69 -7.66
C PRO A 342 -0.63 20.72 -7.42
N GLY A 343 -1.82 21.24 -7.13
CA GLY A 343 -3.00 20.41 -6.85
C GLY A 343 -3.07 19.78 -5.45
N GLY A 344 -2.07 20.03 -4.59
CA GLY A 344 -2.10 19.65 -3.18
C GLY A 344 -2.04 18.15 -2.89
N GLN A 345 -1.62 17.34 -3.86
CA GLN A 345 -1.59 15.87 -3.72
C GLN A 345 -0.37 15.38 -2.93
N ASP A 346 0.60 16.25 -2.70
CA ASP A 346 1.86 15.95 -2.01
C ASP A 346 2.29 17.18 -1.21
N VAL A 347 2.99 16.94 -0.11
CA VAL A 347 3.46 17.98 0.81
C VAL A 347 4.83 17.63 1.37
N GLY A 348 5.65 18.64 1.63
CA GLY A 348 6.93 18.50 2.33
C GLY A 348 7.25 19.72 3.19
N ILE A 349 8.27 19.62 4.02
CA ILE A 349 8.78 20.70 4.86
C ILE A 349 9.94 21.37 4.13
N TYR A 350 9.88 22.69 3.95
CA TYR A 350 10.93 23.46 3.30
C TYR A 350 12.22 23.48 4.13
N LEU A 351 13.34 23.24 3.47
CA LEU A 351 14.67 23.15 4.09
C LEU A 351 15.60 24.32 3.73
N GLY A 352 15.12 25.30 2.95
CA GLY A 352 15.98 26.30 2.31
C GLY A 352 16.52 25.80 0.97
N ASP A 353 17.19 26.69 0.22
CA ASP A 353 17.86 26.39 -1.06
C ASP A 353 16.97 25.75 -2.13
N GLY A 354 15.65 25.93 -2.05
CA GLY A 354 14.71 25.32 -2.99
C GLY A 354 14.46 23.83 -2.76
N ASP A 355 14.82 23.31 -1.58
CA ASP A 355 14.64 21.91 -1.20
C ASP A 355 13.49 21.73 -0.19
N VAL A 356 12.82 20.58 -0.27
CA VAL A 356 11.82 20.11 0.70
C VAL A 356 12.12 18.68 1.12
N VAL A 357 11.84 18.33 2.37
CA VAL A 357 11.82 16.94 2.86
C VAL A 357 10.38 16.44 2.99
N GLY A 358 10.10 15.25 2.51
CA GLY A 358 8.78 14.64 2.59
C GLY A 358 8.80 13.14 2.30
N ALA A 359 7.77 12.42 2.75
CA ALA A 359 7.53 11.05 2.32
C ALA A 359 6.91 11.05 0.92
N SER A 360 7.46 10.29 -0.02
CA SER A 360 6.96 10.27 -1.40
C SER A 360 6.59 8.87 -1.84
N ALA A 361 5.43 8.76 -2.49
CA ALA A 361 5.02 7.55 -3.20
C ALA A 361 5.86 7.30 -4.46
N GLY A 362 6.49 8.35 -5.02
CA GLY A 362 7.35 8.24 -6.20
C GLY A 362 8.70 7.58 -5.89
N THR A 363 9.26 7.85 -4.70
CA THR A 363 10.55 7.30 -4.25
C THR A 363 10.41 6.18 -3.22
N TYR A 364 9.18 5.91 -2.77
CA TYR A 364 8.83 4.94 -1.74
C TYR A 364 9.51 5.16 -0.38
N GLN A 365 9.95 6.39 -0.10
CA GLN A 365 10.64 6.74 1.14
C GLN A 365 10.49 8.22 1.51
N VAL A 366 10.90 8.55 2.74
CA VAL A 366 11.20 9.92 3.17
C VAL A 366 12.51 10.37 2.53
N GLY A 367 12.47 11.47 1.78
CA GLY A 367 13.64 12.00 1.10
C GLY A 367 13.54 13.50 0.85
N VAL A 368 14.66 14.07 0.42
CA VAL A 368 14.80 15.48 0.08
C VAL A 368 14.74 15.65 -1.45
N ARG A 369 13.87 16.56 -1.89
CA ARG A 369 13.60 16.84 -3.31
C ARG A 369 13.51 18.34 -3.55
N SER A 370 13.59 18.76 -4.82
CA SER A 370 13.37 20.17 -5.17
C SER A 370 11.90 20.55 -4.93
N VAL A 371 11.67 21.81 -4.57
CA VAL A 371 10.35 22.44 -4.64
C VAL A 371 9.83 22.39 -6.08
N PRO A 372 8.69 21.74 -6.35
CA PRO A 372 8.10 21.73 -7.69
C PRO A 372 7.70 23.14 -8.15
N ALA A 373 7.82 23.42 -9.44
CA ALA A 373 7.27 24.65 -10.02
C ALA A 373 5.75 24.70 -9.84
N GLY A 374 5.21 25.88 -9.50
CA GLY A 374 3.77 26.05 -9.25
C GLY A 374 3.29 25.54 -7.88
N SER A 375 4.22 25.27 -6.95
CA SER A 375 3.88 24.90 -5.57
C SER A 375 3.12 26.01 -4.84
N SER A 376 2.44 25.65 -3.77
CA SER A 376 1.85 26.60 -2.81
C SER A 376 2.41 26.32 -1.42
N ALA A 377 2.35 27.27 -0.49
CA ALA A 377 2.98 27.10 0.81
C ALA A 377 2.18 27.70 1.96
N THR A 378 2.34 27.13 3.14
CA THR A 378 1.79 27.64 4.40
C THR A 378 2.85 27.67 5.50
N ARG A 379 2.77 28.67 6.39
CA ARG A 379 3.63 28.76 7.57
C ARG A 379 2.91 28.26 8.81
N VAL A 380 3.48 27.24 9.46
CA VAL A 380 2.88 26.57 10.64
C VAL A 380 2.91 27.45 11.89
N THR A 381 3.93 28.29 12.03
CA THR A 381 4.10 29.15 13.20
C THR A 381 3.23 30.40 13.19
N LEU A 382 2.53 30.69 12.08
CA LEU A 382 1.58 31.79 11.99
C LEU A 382 0.17 31.34 12.40
N PRO A 383 -0.66 32.24 12.95
CA PRO A 383 -2.04 31.94 13.25
C PRO A 383 -2.80 31.48 12.00
N ALA A 384 -3.68 30.48 12.18
CA ALA A 384 -4.57 30.02 11.13
C ALA A 384 -5.41 31.19 10.57
N PRO A 385 -5.68 31.21 9.25
CA PRO A 385 -6.45 32.27 8.64
C PRO A 385 -7.90 32.25 9.16
N ALA A 386 -8.53 33.43 9.22
CA ALA A 386 -9.93 33.56 9.65
C ALA A 386 -10.93 32.84 8.73
N GLN A 387 -10.53 32.58 7.49
CA GLN A 387 -11.28 31.80 6.50
C GLN A 387 -10.36 30.71 5.95
N THR A 388 -10.93 29.55 5.66
CA THR A 388 -10.17 28.46 5.02
C THR A 388 -9.62 28.89 3.68
N ASN A 389 -8.41 28.45 3.35
CA ASN A 389 -7.82 28.73 2.06
C ASN A 389 -8.69 28.16 0.93
N ALA A 390 -8.74 28.88 -0.20
CA ALA A 390 -9.37 28.37 -1.41
C ALA A 390 -8.68 27.08 -1.85
N ALA A 391 -9.45 26.12 -2.36
CA ALA A 391 -8.89 24.86 -2.86
C ALA A 391 -7.81 25.13 -3.90
N LEU A 392 -6.69 24.41 -3.80
CA LEU A 392 -5.63 24.51 -4.79
C LEU A 392 -6.18 24.09 -6.16
N PRO A 393 -5.88 24.85 -7.23
CA PRO A 393 -6.30 24.46 -8.57
C PRO A 393 -5.71 23.07 -8.90
N PRO A 394 -6.43 22.25 -9.69
CA PRO A 394 -5.88 21.03 -10.25
C PRO A 394 -4.46 21.24 -10.76
N GLY A 395 -3.49 20.52 -10.22
CA GLY A 395 -2.10 20.70 -10.59
C GLY A 395 -1.43 19.38 -10.91
N GLY A 396 -0.78 19.35 -12.06
CA GLY A 396 0.33 18.46 -12.38
C GLY A 396 0.01 17.04 -12.83
N ASP A 397 1.04 16.43 -13.42
CA ASP A 397 1.10 15.04 -13.90
C ASP A 397 1.48 14.05 -12.77
N THR A 398 1.17 14.38 -11.51
CA THR A 398 1.55 13.59 -10.33
C THR A 398 0.32 13.22 -9.49
N GLY A 399 0.20 11.95 -9.13
CA GLY A 399 -0.79 11.39 -8.22
C GLY A 399 -0.44 11.60 -6.74
N ILE A 400 -1.08 10.79 -5.89
CA ILE A 400 -0.95 10.83 -4.42
C ILE A 400 0.52 10.83 -3.98
N CYS A 401 0.86 11.74 -3.07
CA CYS A 401 2.20 11.93 -2.50
C CYS A 401 3.33 11.95 -3.55
N GLY A 402 3.05 12.56 -4.70
CA GLY A 402 4.02 12.80 -5.77
C GLY A 402 4.28 11.57 -6.63
N ALA A 403 3.45 10.52 -6.55
CA ALA A 403 3.51 9.38 -7.46
C ALA A 403 3.42 9.88 -8.91
N ALA A 404 4.19 9.29 -9.82
CA ALA A 404 3.96 9.54 -11.23
C ALA A 404 2.54 9.08 -11.60
N LEU A 405 1.80 9.90 -12.33
CA LEU A 405 0.58 9.39 -12.95
C LEU A 405 0.96 8.27 -13.93
N PRO A 406 0.12 7.23 -14.09
CA PRO A 406 0.37 6.18 -15.06
C PRO A 406 0.55 6.79 -16.45
N VAL A 407 1.66 6.44 -17.10
CA VAL A 407 1.99 6.92 -18.46
C VAL A 407 0.94 6.39 -19.44
N PRO A 408 0.37 7.22 -20.32
CA PRO A 408 -0.56 6.77 -21.35
C PRO A 408 0.09 5.72 -22.28
N GLY A 409 -0.59 4.59 -22.53
CA GLY A 409 -0.18 3.58 -23.50
C GLY A 409 -0.80 2.19 -23.24
N PRO A 410 -0.90 1.30 -24.24
CA PRO A 410 -1.51 -0.02 -24.07
C PRO A 410 -0.63 -0.89 -23.16
N VAL A 411 -1.06 -1.10 -21.92
CA VAL A 411 -0.46 -2.09 -21.01
C VAL A 411 -1.35 -3.32 -20.93
N SER A 412 -0.76 -4.49 -20.73
CA SER A 412 -1.54 -5.70 -20.50
C SER A 412 -2.33 -5.57 -19.19
N PRO A 413 -3.68 -5.63 -19.21
CA PRO A 413 -4.49 -5.60 -17.99
C PRO A 413 -4.46 -6.91 -17.20
N ALA A 414 -3.78 -7.95 -17.71
CA ALA A 414 -3.77 -9.27 -17.10
C ALA A 414 -3.00 -9.27 -15.76
N TRP A 415 -3.57 -9.90 -14.74
CA TRP A 415 -2.97 -10.02 -13.41
C TRP A 415 -3.37 -11.33 -12.74
N GLY A 416 -2.54 -11.79 -11.79
CA GLY A 416 -2.83 -12.96 -10.95
C GLY A 416 -2.96 -14.29 -11.69
N GLY A 417 -2.50 -14.38 -12.94
CA GLY A 417 -2.61 -15.59 -13.77
C GLY A 417 -4.05 -15.93 -14.23
N TYR A 418 -5.01 -15.04 -14.00
CA TYR A 418 -6.41 -15.28 -14.35
C TYR A 418 -6.70 -15.00 -15.82
N ALA A 419 -7.71 -15.67 -16.37
CA ALA A 419 -8.30 -15.28 -17.64
C ALA A 419 -9.34 -14.16 -17.45
N ASN A 420 -9.55 -13.35 -18.48
CA ASN A 420 -10.54 -12.27 -18.45
C ASN A 420 -11.95 -12.80 -18.07
N GLY A 421 -12.55 -12.21 -17.04
CA GLY A 421 -13.85 -12.63 -16.53
C GLY A 421 -13.84 -13.92 -15.70
N GLN A 422 -12.66 -14.45 -15.34
CA GLN A 422 -12.49 -15.67 -14.53
C GLN A 422 -11.65 -15.40 -13.27
N ILE A 423 -11.88 -14.26 -12.62
CA ILE A 423 -11.19 -13.86 -11.40
C ILE A 423 -12.07 -14.29 -10.21
N PRO A 424 -11.56 -15.09 -9.27
CA PRO A 424 -12.32 -15.50 -8.09
C PRO A 424 -12.72 -14.29 -7.24
N GLY A 425 -13.91 -14.34 -6.64
CA GLY A 425 -14.43 -13.23 -5.84
C GLY A 425 -13.55 -12.89 -4.63
N GLU A 426 -12.87 -13.89 -4.07
CA GLU A 426 -11.92 -13.76 -2.96
C GLU A 426 -10.63 -13.01 -3.34
N ALA A 427 -10.32 -12.89 -4.64
CA ALA A 427 -9.20 -12.09 -5.14
C ALA A 427 -9.60 -10.62 -5.39
N LEU A 428 -10.89 -10.28 -5.23
CA LEU A 428 -11.43 -8.95 -5.47
C LEU A 428 -11.78 -8.26 -4.16
N CYS A 429 -11.70 -6.93 -4.16
CA CYS A 429 -12.11 -6.10 -3.05
C CYS A 429 -13.47 -5.44 -3.36
N ALA A 430 -14.39 -5.52 -2.40
CA ALA A 430 -15.72 -4.93 -2.51
C ALA A 430 -15.69 -3.40 -2.40
N LEU A 431 -16.58 -2.71 -3.13
CA LEU A 431 -16.64 -1.24 -3.18
C LEU A 431 -17.70 -0.63 -2.23
N GLY A 432 -18.22 -1.39 -1.27
CA GLY A 432 -19.27 -0.93 -0.34
C GLY A 432 -20.68 -0.87 -0.94
N ALA A 433 -20.83 -0.86 -2.27
CA ALA A 433 -22.11 -1.06 -2.96
C ALA A 433 -22.33 -2.56 -3.25
N ALA A 434 -23.55 -3.06 -2.99
CA ALA A 434 -23.88 -4.47 -3.15
C ALA A 434 -23.54 -4.97 -4.57
N ARG A 435 -22.74 -6.05 -4.66
CA ARG A 435 -22.30 -6.73 -5.91
C ARG A 435 -21.20 -6.04 -6.73
N HIS A 436 -20.62 -4.93 -6.27
CA HIS A 436 -19.50 -4.28 -6.95
C HIS A 436 -18.16 -4.63 -6.32
N ALA A 437 -17.21 -5.00 -7.17
CA ALA A 437 -15.85 -5.34 -6.76
C ALA A 437 -14.85 -4.98 -7.87
N LEU A 438 -13.62 -4.68 -7.46
CA LEU A 438 -12.47 -4.41 -8.33
C LEU A 438 -11.23 -5.15 -7.82
N ARG A 439 -10.14 -5.12 -8.59
CA ARG A 439 -8.80 -5.43 -8.05
C ARG A 439 -8.53 -4.49 -6.86
N CYS A 440 -7.85 -4.98 -5.83
CA CYS A 440 -7.82 -4.28 -4.54
C CYS A 440 -7.17 -2.88 -4.56
N ASP A 441 -6.19 -2.66 -5.42
CA ASP A 441 -5.60 -1.34 -5.68
C ASP A 441 -6.58 -0.39 -6.40
N ALA A 442 -7.28 -0.88 -7.42
CA ALA A 442 -8.33 -0.16 -8.14
C ALA A 442 -9.52 0.15 -7.21
N ALA A 443 -9.87 -0.77 -6.30
CA ALA A 443 -10.92 -0.60 -5.30
C ALA A 443 -10.57 0.51 -4.30
N ALA A 444 -9.35 0.49 -3.74
CA ALA A 444 -8.87 1.54 -2.84
C ALA A 444 -8.88 2.92 -3.54
N SER A 445 -8.41 2.97 -4.78
CA SER A 445 -8.44 4.17 -5.60
C SER A 445 -9.86 4.65 -5.89
N TYR A 446 -10.80 3.75 -6.17
CA TYR A 446 -12.20 4.09 -6.39
C TYR A 446 -12.83 4.70 -5.14
N VAL A 447 -12.56 4.15 -3.95
CA VAL A 447 -13.07 4.68 -2.68
C VAL A 447 -12.57 6.10 -2.43
N ARG A 448 -11.29 6.37 -2.69
CA ARG A 448 -10.72 7.73 -2.60
C ARG A 448 -11.37 8.69 -3.60
N MET A 449 -11.52 8.26 -4.85
CA MET A 449 -12.20 9.05 -5.88
C MET A 449 -13.66 9.34 -5.51
N SER A 450 -14.35 8.35 -4.93
CA SER A 450 -15.74 8.48 -4.46
C SER A 450 -15.87 9.47 -3.31
N THR A 451 -14.93 9.45 -2.37
CA THR A 451 -14.88 10.38 -1.24
C THR A 451 -14.62 11.83 -1.71
N ALA A 452 -13.71 12.01 -2.67
CA ALA A 452 -13.44 13.31 -3.25
C ALA A 452 -14.64 13.84 -4.07
N PHE A 453 -15.32 12.96 -4.80
CA PHE A 453 -16.55 13.29 -5.52
C PHE A 453 -17.69 13.66 -4.56
N GLU A 454 -17.85 12.93 -3.46
CA GLU A 454 -18.82 13.23 -2.41
C GLU A 454 -18.57 14.60 -1.78
N SER A 455 -17.31 14.96 -1.55
CA SER A 455 -16.94 16.29 -1.05
C SER A 455 -17.34 17.41 -2.01
N ALA A 456 -17.36 17.14 -3.33
CA ALA A 456 -17.72 18.13 -4.35
C ALA A 456 -19.24 18.22 -4.60
N PHE A 457 -19.98 17.11 -4.49
CA PHE A 457 -21.38 17.04 -4.91
C PHE A 457 -22.37 16.59 -3.83
N GLY A 458 -21.88 16.27 -2.62
CA GLY A 458 -22.71 15.86 -1.47
C GLY A 458 -23.24 14.42 -1.54
N SER A 459 -22.81 13.63 -2.52
CA SER A 459 -23.16 12.21 -2.66
C SER A 459 -21.99 11.42 -3.25
N PRO A 460 -21.74 10.18 -2.81
CA PRO A 460 -20.67 9.35 -3.36
C PRO A 460 -20.90 8.99 -4.82
N LEU A 461 -19.86 8.45 -5.47
CA LEU A 461 -19.96 8.01 -6.85
C LEU A 461 -21.08 6.97 -7.02
N CYS A 462 -21.92 7.23 -8.01
CA CYS A 462 -22.93 6.30 -8.47
C CYS A 462 -22.27 5.30 -9.43
N ILE A 463 -22.34 4.00 -9.13
CA ILE A 463 -21.77 2.93 -9.95
C ILE A 463 -22.86 2.02 -10.50
N THR A 464 -22.78 1.69 -11.79
CA THR A 464 -23.70 0.76 -12.47
C THR A 464 -23.03 -0.55 -12.86
N ASP A 465 -21.73 -0.55 -13.14
CA ASP A 465 -21.00 -1.76 -13.49
C ASP A 465 -19.54 -1.67 -13.00
N SER A 466 -18.94 -2.83 -12.73
CA SER A 466 -17.58 -2.98 -12.17
C SER A 466 -16.96 -4.28 -12.73
N TYR A 467 -16.43 -5.17 -11.89
CA TYR A 467 -16.06 -6.51 -12.35
C TYR A 467 -17.21 -7.26 -13.03
N ARG A 468 -16.96 -7.79 -14.24
CA ARG A 468 -17.93 -8.59 -15.02
C ARG A 468 -17.35 -9.97 -15.32
N SER A 469 -17.92 -11.00 -14.70
CA SER A 469 -17.54 -12.40 -14.96
C SER A 469 -17.78 -12.79 -16.43
N TYR A 470 -17.09 -13.81 -16.91
CA TYR A 470 -17.18 -14.27 -18.31
C TYR A 470 -18.64 -14.61 -18.68
N ALA A 471 -19.35 -15.33 -17.82
CA ALA A 471 -20.78 -15.63 -18.01
C ALA A 471 -21.63 -14.34 -18.11
N SER A 472 -21.31 -13.32 -17.31
CA SER A 472 -22.00 -12.04 -17.37
C SER A 472 -21.66 -11.25 -18.63
N GLN A 473 -20.43 -11.36 -19.15
CA GLN A 473 -20.03 -10.81 -20.44
C GLN A 473 -20.80 -11.47 -21.59
N VAL A 474 -20.93 -12.81 -21.59
CA VAL A 474 -21.75 -13.54 -22.58
C VAL A 474 -23.20 -13.05 -22.55
N SER A 475 -23.78 -12.90 -21.36
CA SER A 475 -25.14 -12.38 -21.20
C SER A 475 -25.28 -10.91 -21.66
N ALA A 476 -24.27 -10.08 -21.42
CA ALA A 476 -24.25 -8.68 -21.86
C ALA A 476 -24.13 -8.58 -23.38
N PHE A 477 -23.23 -9.35 -23.99
CA PHE A 477 -23.02 -9.42 -25.43
C PHE A 477 -24.26 -9.91 -26.17
N ALA A 478 -24.94 -10.94 -25.66
CA ALA A 478 -26.17 -11.43 -26.24
C ALA A 478 -27.30 -10.39 -26.23
N ARG A 479 -27.38 -9.54 -25.19
CA ARG A 479 -28.41 -8.51 -25.05
C ARG A 479 -28.10 -7.23 -25.82
N LYS A 480 -26.82 -6.86 -25.93
CA LYS A 480 -26.35 -5.58 -26.48
C LYS A 480 -25.10 -5.76 -27.36
N PRO A 481 -25.18 -6.50 -28.47
CA PRO A 481 -24.01 -6.88 -29.26
C PRO A 481 -23.27 -5.69 -29.91
N GLY A 482 -23.93 -4.53 -30.07
CA GLY A 482 -23.31 -3.31 -30.60
C GLY A 482 -22.58 -2.45 -29.56
N LEU A 483 -22.81 -2.70 -28.26
CA LEU A 483 -22.24 -1.92 -27.15
C LEU A 483 -21.28 -2.75 -26.30
N ALA A 484 -21.65 -4.00 -26.01
CA ALA A 484 -20.81 -4.88 -25.20
C ALA A 484 -19.59 -5.39 -25.98
N ALA A 485 -18.44 -5.44 -25.31
CA ALA A 485 -17.26 -6.10 -25.83
C ALA A 485 -17.48 -7.62 -26.01
N VAL A 486 -16.70 -8.23 -26.92
CA VAL A 486 -16.70 -9.68 -27.10
C VAL A 486 -16.34 -10.36 -25.78
N PRO A 487 -17.06 -11.41 -25.35
CA PRO A 487 -16.76 -12.08 -24.09
C PRO A 487 -15.31 -12.58 -24.02
N GLY A 488 -14.62 -12.24 -22.94
CA GLY A 488 -13.19 -12.51 -22.76
C GLY A 488 -12.28 -11.35 -23.16
N THR A 489 -12.81 -10.25 -23.72
CA THR A 489 -12.01 -9.06 -24.09
C THR A 489 -12.47 -7.78 -23.37
N SER A 490 -13.49 -7.85 -22.52
CA SER A 490 -14.00 -6.66 -21.82
C SER A 490 -13.06 -6.25 -20.69
N ASN A 491 -12.72 -4.96 -20.57
CA ASN A 491 -11.90 -4.46 -19.46
C ASN A 491 -12.55 -4.60 -18.08
N HIS A 492 -13.89 -4.65 -18.01
CA HIS A 492 -14.60 -5.08 -16.80
C HIS A 492 -14.23 -6.50 -16.35
N GLY A 493 -13.83 -7.38 -17.27
CA GLY A 493 -13.37 -8.73 -16.96
C GLY A 493 -12.03 -8.80 -16.24
N TRP A 494 -11.28 -7.70 -16.21
CA TRP A 494 -10.03 -7.58 -15.44
C TRP A 494 -10.23 -6.94 -14.07
N ALA A 495 -11.46 -6.55 -13.72
CA ALA A 495 -11.75 -5.83 -12.48
C ALA A 495 -11.02 -4.48 -12.36
N LEU A 496 -10.79 -3.83 -13.52
CA LEU A 496 -10.08 -2.56 -13.67
C LEU A 496 -10.91 -1.50 -14.39
N ALA A 497 -12.22 -1.72 -14.56
CA ALA A 497 -13.10 -0.76 -15.21
C ALA A 497 -14.40 -0.58 -14.41
N VAL A 498 -14.94 0.63 -14.47
CA VAL A 498 -16.20 1.01 -13.83
C VAL A 498 -17.08 1.77 -14.82
N ASP A 499 -18.38 1.52 -14.74
CA ASP A 499 -19.40 2.33 -15.41
C ASP A 499 -20.14 3.16 -14.35
N LEU A 500 -20.18 4.48 -14.54
CA LEU A 500 -20.64 5.44 -13.53
C LEU A 500 -21.92 6.17 -13.95
N CYS A 501 -22.80 6.43 -12.99
CA CYS A 501 -24.08 7.12 -13.14
C CYS A 501 -24.11 8.47 -12.40
N GLY A 502 -25.29 8.99 -12.07
CA GLY A 502 -25.42 10.21 -11.25
C GLY A 502 -25.03 11.49 -11.99
N GLY A 503 -25.14 11.50 -13.31
CA GLY A 503 -24.75 12.64 -14.17
C GLY A 503 -23.42 12.43 -14.89
N ILE A 504 -22.55 11.55 -14.39
CA ILE A 504 -21.28 11.19 -15.06
C ILE A 504 -21.53 10.53 -16.41
N ASN A 505 -22.62 9.75 -16.53
CA ASN A 505 -23.05 9.13 -17.78
C ASN A 505 -23.55 10.11 -18.85
N VAL A 506 -23.51 11.43 -18.61
CA VAL A 506 -23.91 12.48 -19.55
C VAL A 506 -22.70 13.38 -19.81
N ALA A 507 -22.12 13.26 -21.01
CA ALA A 507 -20.99 14.08 -21.43
C ALA A 507 -21.30 15.59 -21.29
N GLY A 508 -20.37 16.35 -20.71
CA GLY A 508 -20.51 17.79 -20.49
C GLY A 508 -21.36 18.20 -19.28
N SER A 509 -21.86 17.25 -18.49
CA SER A 509 -22.44 17.56 -17.17
C SER A 509 -21.37 18.05 -16.20
N GLN A 510 -21.78 18.71 -15.10
CA GLN A 510 -20.84 19.14 -14.05
C GLN A 510 -20.07 17.96 -13.46
N GLN A 511 -20.74 16.82 -13.25
CA GLN A 511 -20.17 15.60 -12.70
C GLN A 511 -19.18 14.96 -13.68
N TRP A 512 -19.51 14.89 -14.98
CA TRP A 512 -18.61 14.37 -15.99
C TRP A 512 -17.38 15.27 -16.17
N THR A 513 -17.56 16.60 -16.17
CA THR A 513 -16.46 17.56 -16.24
C THR A 513 -15.56 17.50 -15.01
N TRP A 514 -16.13 17.24 -13.83
CA TRP A 514 -15.34 16.97 -12.65
C TRP A 514 -14.51 15.70 -12.81
N MET A 515 -15.12 14.61 -13.31
CA MET A 515 -14.40 13.36 -13.53
C MET A 515 -13.24 13.54 -14.52
N THR A 516 -13.44 14.23 -15.65
CA THR A 516 -12.36 14.46 -16.62
C THR A 516 -11.23 15.31 -16.07
N ALA A 517 -11.51 16.20 -15.12
CA ALA A 517 -10.49 17.04 -14.47
C ALA A 517 -9.80 16.38 -13.26
N ASN A 518 -10.39 15.34 -12.66
CA ASN A 518 -9.94 14.83 -11.35
C ASN A 518 -9.68 13.32 -11.30
N ALA A 519 -10.36 12.50 -12.10
CA ALA A 519 -10.28 11.04 -12.01
C ALA A 519 -8.85 10.51 -12.17
N GLY A 520 -8.04 11.16 -13.01
CA GLY A 520 -6.64 10.81 -13.25
C GLY A 520 -5.80 10.78 -11.97
N ARG A 521 -6.10 11.66 -11.00
CA ARG A 521 -5.41 11.71 -9.69
C ARG A 521 -5.57 10.44 -8.87
N PHE A 522 -6.65 9.71 -9.13
CA PHE A 522 -6.98 8.44 -8.50
C PHE A 522 -6.64 7.25 -9.39
N GLY A 523 -5.89 7.46 -10.48
CA GLY A 523 -5.52 6.42 -11.43
C GLY A 523 -6.66 6.00 -12.37
N PHE A 524 -7.79 6.70 -12.38
CA PHE A 524 -8.89 6.44 -13.32
C PHE A 524 -8.82 7.37 -14.53
N VAL A 525 -8.96 6.82 -15.72
CA VAL A 525 -8.94 7.56 -16.98
C VAL A 525 -10.17 7.23 -17.81
N GLN A 526 -10.66 8.21 -18.57
CA GLN A 526 -11.61 7.92 -19.64
C GLN A 526 -10.80 7.57 -20.90
N PRO A 527 -10.89 6.33 -21.40
CA PRO A 527 -10.09 5.91 -22.53
C PRO A 527 -10.50 6.68 -23.80
N GLU A 528 -9.56 6.86 -24.71
CA GLU A 528 -9.74 7.74 -25.87
C GLU A 528 -10.94 7.33 -26.73
N TRP A 529 -11.11 6.04 -27.02
CA TRP A 529 -12.25 5.52 -27.79
C TRP A 529 -13.61 5.83 -27.17
N ALA A 530 -13.68 5.96 -25.83
CA ALA A 530 -14.90 6.21 -25.06
C ALA A 530 -15.28 7.70 -24.96
N ARG A 531 -14.40 8.61 -25.38
CA ARG A 531 -14.66 10.05 -25.27
C ARG A 531 -15.74 10.52 -26.25
N PRO A 532 -16.45 11.62 -25.94
CA PRO A 532 -17.42 12.21 -26.85
C PRO A 532 -16.81 12.53 -28.21
N GLY A 533 -17.43 12.03 -29.29
CA GLY A 533 -16.98 12.27 -30.67
C GLY A 533 -15.98 11.24 -31.23
N ASN A 534 -15.56 10.26 -30.44
CA ASN A 534 -14.66 9.18 -30.88
C ASN A 534 -15.42 7.90 -31.28
N GLU A 535 -14.70 6.81 -31.52
CA GLU A 535 -15.21 5.59 -32.17
C GLU A 535 -16.46 5.00 -31.49
N LYS A 536 -16.51 4.97 -30.16
CA LYS A 536 -17.65 4.49 -29.37
C LYS A 536 -17.86 5.33 -28.12
N PRO A 537 -18.60 6.44 -28.20
CA PRO A 537 -18.76 7.35 -27.08
C PRO A 537 -19.48 6.69 -25.88
N GLU A 538 -18.75 6.53 -24.79
CA GLU A 538 -19.22 5.96 -23.53
C GLU A 538 -18.80 6.87 -22.36
N PRO A 539 -19.53 7.98 -22.13
CA PRO A 539 -19.22 8.94 -21.05
C PRO A 539 -19.21 8.34 -19.64
N TRP A 540 -19.91 7.21 -19.46
CA TRP A 540 -19.97 6.47 -18.22
C TRP A 540 -18.74 5.58 -17.96
N HIS A 541 -17.93 5.26 -18.97
CA HIS A 541 -16.88 4.23 -18.87
C HIS A 541 -15.54 4.82 -18.43
N TRP A 542 -14.95 4.25 -17.37
CA TRP A 542 -13.68 4.68 -16.80
C TRP A 542 -12.81 3.47 -16.45
N GLU A 543 -11.51 3.59 -16.69
CA GLU A 543 -10.53 2.52 -16.52
C GLU A 543 -9.49 2.89 -15.48
N PHE A 544 -9.14 1.95 -14.60
CA PHE A 544 -8.04 2.08 -13.65
C PHE A 544 -6.73 1.70 -14.33
N GLY A 545 -5.89 2.71 -14.59
CA GLY A 545 -4.81 2.64 -15.55
C GLY A 545 -5.31 2.74 -17.00
N TYR A 546 -4.40 2.97 -17.92
CA TYR A 546 -4.71 3.05 -19.35
C TYR A 546 -4.60 1.65 -19.97
N ILE A 547 -5.69 0.87 -20.01
CA ILE A 547 -5.68 -0.55 -20.39
C ILE A 547 -6.29 -0.86 -21.76
N SER A 548 -6.78 0.17 -22.46
CA SER A 548 -7.35 0.06 -23.81
C SER A 548 -6.67 0.95 -24.84
#